data_AF-A0A921ZCG0-F1
#
_entry.id   AF-A0A921ZCG0-F1
#
_cell.length_a   1.000
_cell.length_b   1.000
_cell.length_c   1.000
_cell.angle_alpha   90.00
_cell.angle_beta   90.00
_cell.angle_gamma   90.00
#
_symmetry.space_group_name_H-M   'P 1'
#
loop_
_entity.id
_entity.type
_entity.pdbx_description
1 polymer ?
#
loop_
_entity_poly.entity_id
_entity_poly.type
_entity_poly.pdbx_seq_one_letter_code
_entity_poly.pdbx_strand_id
1 'polypeptide(L)'
;MYDPRDHLCLGKKALPQLTVDVKTYDRNTGVILPHGKDTVFISVALHTSDGGFKYLRDTKRKALSCYLPVAIKIGTDFSFDCEINLSEISLAEMNGTLVPYLHADEPKSLPVSLIKPNGHNVQIWASVLGVLSLLYGMVQYRSVVRRGGLYLAVLPILCGAVADMLFFSIWLSILHAMAAELSTFGLTLPPSKQEEKVIKAFIYTAVSLKLVKAAWVNWNQCRCDIFFLDWSEYNSPWKDAPVSDNSSNWKICSLAKEWSVMQTKRRVSPGYVIPLALVILRIMDPWYSHFPASDGYRWGITALAWWSSYIAVLLSRWLKDRFLGSPASVLPNTCSGVGISLLVFQEEYHAHYVHGRNDQSKELRSTMVGQQASCRIVCSPQLRAVYKQLSTSETAGHLGLNETKQTVLSKFFAAFFERALDGLSWVASERTILERLFDIELTTREAGTTSTLLYDDNEPSCFAVTWWGEEWTLCTLDAMIFSCVYIAANDVLLAAVITLTLWQEIFFREPQLTCKDLQSTNR
;
A
#
# COMPACT_ATOMS: atom_id res chain seq x y z
N MET A 1 14.35 -20.77 -31.87
CA MET A 1 13.93 -22.18 -31.90
C MET A 1 14.22 -22.71 -30.51
N TYR A 2 13.18 -22.76 -29.67
CA TYR A 2 13.26 -23.00 -28.22
C TYR A 2 12.97 -24.49 -28.01
N ASP A 3 13.93 -25.24 -27.50
CA ASP A 3 13.80 -26.67 -27.18
C ASP A 3 13.28 -26.78 -25.73
N PRO A 4 12.05 -27.26 -25.49
CA PRO A 4 11.49 -27.42 -24.15
C PRO A 4 11.86 -28.82 -23.67
N ARG A 5 12.97 -28.94 -22.96
CA ARG A 5 13.26 -30.18 -22.23
C ARG A 5 13.54 -29.89 -20.76
N ASP A 6 12.81 -30.61 -19.93
CA ASP A 6 12.71 -30.46 -18.48
C ASP A 6 13.98 -30.99 -17.81
N HIS A 7 14.86 -30.10 -17.34
CA HIS A 7 16.16 -30.48 -16.78
C HIS A 7 16.46 -29.81 -15.44
N LEU A 8 17.02 -30.60 -14.51
CA LEU A 8 17.54 -30.13 -13.23
C LEU A 8 19.07 -30.24 -13.29
N CYS A 9 19.77 -29.11 -13.45
CA CYS A 9 21.23 -29.09 -13.56
C CYS A 9 21.91 -28.88 -12.19
N LEU A 10 22.94 -29.67 -11.90
CA LEU A 10 23.85 -29.42 -10.77
C LEU A 10 24.87 -28.36 -11.18
N GLY A 11 24.76 -27.15 -10.62
CA GLY A 11 25.61 -26.02 -10.97
C GLY A 11 27.07 -26.18 -10.52
N LYS A 12 28.01 -25.71 -11.35
CA LYS A 12 29.48 -25.77 -11.21
C LYS A 12 30.10 -25.16 -9.93
N LYS A 13 29.34 -24.51 -9.05
CA LYS A 13 29.93 -23.78 -7.91
C LYS A 13 29.83 -24.62 -6.62
N ALA A 14 31.01 -25.02 -6.15
CA ALA A 14 31.31 -25.57 -4.82
C ALA A 14 31.07 -27.08 -4.61
N LEU A 15 31.80 -27.92 -5.34
CA LEU A 15 32.23 -29.20 -4.76
C LEU A 15 33.41 -28.92 -3.81
N PRO A 16 33.41 -29.43 -2.56
CA PRO A 16 34.57 -29.30 -1.67
C PRO A 16 35.79 -29.99 -2.30
N GLN A 17 36.99 -29.42 -2.14
CA GLN A 17 38.21 -30.03 -2.65
C GLN A 17 38.42 -31.42 -2.01
N LEU A 18 38.31 -32.46 -2.85
CA LEU A 18 38.60 -33.84 -2.46
C LEU A 18 40.12 -34.02 -2.47
N THR A 19 40.71 -34.31 -1.31
CA THR A 19 42.17 -34.51 -1.18
C THR A 19 42.45 -35.93 -0.71
N VAL A 20 43.43 -36.57 -1.35
CA VAL A 20 43.96 -37.88 -0.93
C VAL A 20 45.06 -37.61 0.07
N ASP A 21 44.80 -38.00 1.32
CA ASP A 21 45.71 -38.04 2.48
C ASP A 21 47.01 -37.22 2.34
N VAL A 22 46.91 -35.91 2.63
CA VAL A 22 48.08 -35.08 2.91
C VAL A 22 48.02 -34.72 4.39
N LYS A 23 49.04 -35.16 5.14
CA LYS A 23 49.17 -35.09 6.61
C LYS A 23 49.10 -33.68 7.25
N THR A 24 48.73 -32.63 6.51
CA THR A 24 48.95 -31.23 6.90
C THR A 24 47.82 -30.27 6.55
N TYR A 25 46.55 -30.70 6.54
CA TYR A 25 45.43 -29.76 6.42
C TYR A 25 44.31 -29.98 7.44
N ASP A 26 43.66 -28.87 7.78
CA ASP A 26 42.74 -28.68 8.89
C ASP A 26 41.55 -29.68 8.84
N ARG A 27 41.29 -30.38 9.95
CA ARG A 27 40.34 -31.52 10.04
C ARG A 27 38.87 -31.16 9.85
N ASN A 28 38.53 -29.87 9.79
CA ASN A 28 37.16 -29.41 9.99
C ASN A 28 36.33 -29.17 8.72
N THR A 29 36.91 -29.24 7.50
CA THR A 29 36.20 -28.81 6.29
C THR A 29 36.31 -29.76 5.07
N GLY A 30 37.02 -30.89 5.19
CA GLY A 30 37.27 -31.82 4.08
C GLY A 30 36.73 -33.24 4.29
N VAL A 31 36.45 -33.94 3.18
CA VAL A 31 36.15 -35.38 3.17
C VAL A 31 37.45 -36.14 2.91
N ILE A 32 37.91 -36.93 3.89
CA ILE A 32 39.14 -37.73 3.80
C ILE A 32 38.81 -39.10 3.22
N LEU A 33 39.51 -39.50 2.17
CA LEU A 33 39.35 -40.81 1.54
C LEU A 33 40.48 -41.75 1.99
N PRO A 34 40.17 -43.03 2.28
CA PRO A 34 41.18 -44.01 2.66
C PRO A 34 42.16 -44.29 1.51
N HIS A 35 43.40 -44.57 1.86
CA HIS A 35 44.50 -44.79 0.92
C HIS A 35 44.14 -45.87 -0.12
N GLY A 36 44.24 -45.53 -1.41
CA GLY A 36 43.93 -46.44 -2.53
C GLY A 36 42.52 -46.37 -3.09
N LYS A 37 41.62 -45.51 -2.55
CA LYS A 37 40.34 -45.19 -3.21
C LYS A 37 40.45 -43.89 -4.01
N ASP A 38 40.34 -44.01 -5.33
CA ASP A 38 40.35 -42.89 -6.29
C ASP A 38 38.94 -42.47 -6.74
N THR A 39 37.90 -43.17 -6.26
CA THR A 39 36.50 -42.98 -6.64
C THR A 39 35.59 -42.68 -5.44
N VAL A 40 34.67 -41.74 -5.63
CA VAL A 40 33.65 -41.32 -4.66
C VAL A 40 32.27 -41.45 -5.26
N PHE A 41 31.32 -42.03 -4.53
CA PHE A 41 29.94 -42.16 -4.97
C PHE A 41 29.08 -41.01 -4.41
N ILE A 42 28.40 -40.25 -5.27
CA ILE A 42 27.41 -39.25 -4.87
C ILE A 42 26.01 -39.84 -5.06
N SER A 43 25.20 -39.81 -4.02
CA SER A 43 23.80 -40.26 -3.99
C SER A 43 22.88 -39.12 -3.58
N VAL A 44 21.63 -39.06 -4.02
CA VAL A 44 20.63 -38.14 -3.46
C VAL A 44 19.79 -38.91 -2.46
N ALA A 45 19.58 -38.32 -1.29
CA ALA A 45 18.66 -38.84 -0.29
C ALA A 45 17.48 -37.88 -0.11
N LEU A 46 16.32 -38.47 0.12
CA LEU A 46 15.10 -37.79 0.50
C LEU A 46 15.06 -37.66 2.02
N HIS A 47 14.93 -36.44 2.53
CA HIS A 47 14.70 -36.21 3.96
C HIS A 47 13.20 -36.16 4.26
N THR A 48 12.70 -37.02 5.14
CA THR A 48 11.31 -36.94 5.62
C THR A 48 11.17 -35.90 6.72
N SER A 49 9.96 -35.36 6.90
CA SER A 49 9.63 -34.39 7.96
C SER A 49 9.95 -34.88 9.37
N ASP A 50 10.03 -36.20 9.56
CA ASP A 50 10.20 -36.87 10.85
C ASP A 50 11.69 -37.11 11.20
N GLY A 51 12.61 -36.53 10.44
CA GLY A 51 14.06 -36.66 10.67
C GLY A 51 14.69 -37.92 10.07
N GLY A 52 13.93 -38.74 9.34
CA GLY A 52 14.45 -39.88 8.59
C GLY A 52 15.05 -39.47 7.24
N PHE A 53 15.90 -40.33 6.67
CA PHE A 53 16.38 -40.17 5.30
C PHE A 53 16.27 -41.50 4.53
N LYS A 54 15.90 -41.41 3.24
CA LYS A 54 15.81 -42.55 2.32
C LYS A 54 16.64 -42.26 1.07
N TYR A 55 17.61 -43.11 0.77
CA TYR A 55 18.34 -43.01 -0.50
C TYR A 55 17.43 -43.33 -1.68
N LEU A 56 17.47 -42.50 -2.71
CA LEU A 56 16.89 -42.85 -4.00
C LEU A 56 17.78 -43.93 -4.62
N ARG A 57 17.32 -45.19 -4.60
CA ARG A 57 18.03 -46.33 -5.16
C ARG A 57 17.08 -47.07 -6.10
N ASP A 58 17.35 -47.04 -7.40
CA ASP A 58 16.63 -47.90 -8.34
C ASP A 58 17.30 -49.28 -8.41
N THR A 59 16.62 -50.29 -7.87
CA THR A 59 17.08 -51.68 -7.85
C THR A 59 16.92 -52.42 -9.18
N LYS A 60 16.36 -51.80 -10.22
CA LYS A 60 16.01 -52.50 -11.46
C LYS A 60 16.37 -51.72 -12.73
N ARG A 61 17.66 -51.46 -13.02
CA ARG A 61 18.19 -51.32 -14.41
C ARG A 61 19.71 -51.15 -14.44
N LYS A 62 20.33 -51.66 -15.51
CA LYS A 62 21.78 -51.58 -15.76
C LYS A 62 22.19 -50.16 -16.18
N ALA A 63 23.24 -49.68 -15.53
CA ALA A 63 24.22 -48.66 -15.94
C ALA A 63 23.87 -47.76 -17.13
N LEU A 64 23.18 -46.66 -16.84
CA LEU A 64 23.26 -45.42 -17.62
C LEU A 64 23.93 -44.35 -16.74
N SER A 65 24.78 -43.52 -17.36
CA SER A 65 25.71 -42.54 -16.75
C SER A 65 25.08 -41.48 -15.83
N CYS A 66 23.76 -41.53 -15.65
CA CYS A 66 22.91 -40.49 -15.07
C CYS A 66 22.23 -40.90 -13.75
N TYR A 67 22.33 -42.18 -13.35
CA TYR A 67 21.60 -42.69 -12.20
C TYR A 67 22.43 -42.65 -10.92
N LEU A 68 21.80 -42.22 -9.83
CA LEU A 68 22.39 -42.19 -8.50
C LEU A 68 22.49 -43.62 -7.93
N PRO A 69 23.59 -44.00 -7.26
CA PRO A 69 24.79 -43.18 -6.99
C PRO A 69 25.75 -43.07 -8.19
N VAL A 70 26.30 -41.88 -8.43
CA VAL A 70 27.28 -41.59 -9.50
C VAL A 70 28.70 -41.64 -8.95
N ALA A 71 29.61 -42.31 -9.65
CA ALA A 71 31.03 -42.38 -9.28
C ALA A 71 31.83 -41.21 -9.88
N ILE A 72 32.57 -40.49 -9.04
CA ILE A 72 33.47 -39.40 -9.42
C ILE A 72 34.91 -39.82 -9.13
N LYS A 73 35.81 -39.64 -10.10
CA LYS A 73 37.26 -39.80 -9.91
C LYS A 73 37.91 -38.51 -9.41
N ILE A 74 38.85 -38.64 -8.47
CA ILE A 74 39.58 -37.51 -7.89
C ILE A 74 40.59 -36.95 -8.90
N GLY A 75 40.64 -35.62 -9.07
CA GLY A 75 41.62 -34.93 -9.93
C GLY A 75 41.15 -34.62 -11.36
N THR A 76 39.92 -34.98 -11.70
CA THR A 76 39.29 -34.64 -12.98
C THR A 76 38.12 -33.70 -12.75
N ASP A 77 38.07 -32.59 -13.47
CA ASP A 77 36.91 -31.70 -13.50
C ASP A 77 35.71 -32.48 -14.08
N PHE A 78 34.64 -32.60 -13.30
CA PHE A 78 33.42 -33.26 -13.73
C PHE A 78 32.25 -32.26 -13.73
N SER A 79 31.66 -32.03 -14.90
CA SER A 79 30.32 -31.46 -15.03
C SER A 79 29.45 -32.48 -15.77
N PHE A 80 28.34 -32.84 -15.16
CA PHE A 80 27.44 -33.84 -15.72
C PHE A 80 26.03 -33.24 -15.76
N ASP A 81 25.58 -32.88 -16.95
CA ASP A 81 24.20 -32.48 -17.20
C ASP A 81 23.38 -33.76 -17.34
N CYS A 82 22.53 -34.02 -16.35
CA CYS A 82 21.69 -35.21 -16.32
C CYS A 82 20.21 -34.85 -16.36
N GLU A 83 19.51 -35.45 -17.31
CA GLU A 83 18.07 -35.30 -17.48
C GLU A 83 17.37 -36.40 -16.68
N ILE A 84 16.82 -36.08 -15.51
CA ILE A 84 15.98 -37.01 -14.75
C ILE A 84 14.52 -36.64 -14.98
N ASN A 85 13.74 -37.59 -15.51
CA ASN A 85 12.31 -37.40 -15.69
C ASN A 85 11.59 -37.46 -14.33
N LEU A 86 11.17 -36.29 -13.83
CA LEU A 86 10.55 -36.11 -12.51
C LEU A 86 9.18 -36.80 -12.39
N SER A 87 8.57 -37.21 -13.50
CA SER A 87 7.26 -37.86 -13.52
C SER A 87 7.26 -39.31 -13.01
N GLU A 88 8.42 -39.99 -12.96
CA GLU A 88 8.55 -41.34 -12.38
C GLU A 88 8.84 -41.32 -10.86
N ILE A 89 9.18 -40.15 -10.29
CA ILE A 89 9.37 -39.99 -8.85
C ILE A 89 8.01 -39.79 -8.22
N SER A 90 7.50 -40.84 -7.56
CA SER A 90 6.14 -40.86 -7.03
C SER A 90 5.84 -39.63 -6.16
N LEU A 91 4.67 -39.01 -6.38
CA LEU A 91 4.14 -37.87 -5.62
C LEU A 91 4.17 -38.08 -4.09
N ALA A 92 4.17 -39.33 -3.61
CA ALA A 92 4.24 -39.68 -2.20
C ALA A 92 5.63 -39.41 -1.56
N GLU A 93 6.69 -39.27 -2.36
CA GLU A 93 8.05 -39.04 -1.88
C GLU A 93 8.43 -37.53 -1.85
N MET A 94 7.60 -36.61 -2.34
CA MET A 94 7.95 -35.17 -2.45
C MET A 94 7.58 -34.29 -1.24
N ASN A 95 7.32 -34.88 -0.06
CA ASN A 95 7.25 -34.11 1.18
C ASN A 95 8.64 -33.76 1.77
N GLY A 96 9.71 -34.17 1.09
CA GLY A 96 11.07 -34.08 1.58
C GLY A 96 11.98 -33.15 0.78
N THR A 97 12.95 -32.54 1.46
CA THR A 97 14.03 -31.79 0.79
C THR A 97 15.03 -32.76 0.19
N LEU A 98 15.29 -32.65 -1.11
CA LEU A 98 16.35 -33.40 -1.79
C LEU A 98 17.71 -32.82 -1.42
N VAL A 99 18.59 -33.64 -0.86
CA VAL A 99 19.97 -33.25 -0.51
C VAL A 99 20.95 -34.26 -1.10
N PRO A 100 22.01 -33.81 -1.81
CA PRO A 100 23.08 -34.69 -2.26
C PRO A 100 23.98 -35.12 -1.09
N TYR A 101 24.26 -36.42 -1.03
CA TYR A 101 25.07 -37.09 -0.02
C TYR A 101 26.25 -37.81 -0.65
N LEU A 102 27.38 -37.83 0.06
CA LEU A 102 28.50 -38.67 -0.26
C LEU A 102 28.26 -40.07 0.31
N HIS A 103 28.21 -41.08 -0.55
CA HIS A 103 27.96 -42.47 -0.17
C HIS A 103 29.26 -43.06 0.41
N ALA A 104 29.44 -42.88 1.72
CA ALA A 104 30.50 -43.45 2.55
C ALA A 104 29.88 -44.21 3.75
N ASP A 105 30.71 -44.93 4.51
CA ASP A 105 30.27 -45.71 5.70
C ASP A 105 29.57 -44.83 6.76
N GLU A 106 29.82 -43.52 6.75
CA GLU A 106 29.00 -42.50 7.43
C GLU A 106 28.48 -41.47 6.41
N PRO A 107 27.15 -41.19 6.37
CA PRO A 107 26.58 -40.22 5.45
C PRO A 107 27.02 -38.79 5.80
N LYS A 108 27.84 -38.19 4.94
CA LYS A 108 28.16 -36.75 5.01
C LYS A 108 27.40 -36.00 3.92
N SER A 109 26.62 -35.01 4.32
CA SER A 109 25.91 -34.13 3.40
C SER A 109 26.93 -33.28 2.64
N LEU A 110 26.79 -33.21 1.32
CA LEU A 110 27.56 -32.29 0.50
C LEU A 110 26.85 -30.93 0.52
N PRO A 111 27.58 -29.81 0.70
CA PRO A 111 27.00 -28.48 0.65
C PRO A 111 26.70 -28.07 -0.82
N VAL A 112 25.94 -28.88 -1.55
CA VAL A 112 25.56 -28.60 -2.93
C VAL A 112 24.09 -28.21 -2.95
N SER A 113 23.84 -26.93 -3.20
CA SER A 113 22.50 -26.37 -3.33
C SER A 113 21.92 -26.71 -4.71
N LEU A 114 20.69 -27.25 -4.74
CA LEU A 114 19.90 -27.32 -5.96
C LEU A 114 19.48 -25.91 -6.36
N ILE A 115 20.01 -25.43 -7.48
CA ILE A 115 19.65 -24.11 -8.02
C ILE A 115 18.41 -24.30 -8.89
N LYS A 116 17.27 -23.73 -8.48
CA LYS A 116 16.12 -23.60 -9.38
C LYS A 116 16.56 -22.74 -10.58
N PRO A 117 16.31 -23.15 -11.84
CA PRO A 117 16.73 -22.39 -13.02
C PRO A 117 16.17 -20.95 -13.06
N ASN A 118 15.13 -20.67 -12.26
CA ASN A 118 14.38 -19.41 -12.26
C ASN A 118 14.65 -18.52 -11.02
N GLY A 119 15.74 -18.72 -10.27
CA GLY A 119 16.05 -17.99 -9.03
C GLY A 119 16.22 -16.46 -9.15
N HIS A 120 16.15 -15.90 -10.36
CA HIS A 120 16.29 -14.45 -10.62
C HIS A 120 14.98 -13.64 -10.54
N ASN A 121 13.82 -14.29 -10.37
CA ASN A 121 12.52 -13.61 -10.51
C ASN A 121 12.27 -12.51 -9.46
N VAL A 122 12.73 -12.72 -8.21
CA VAL A 122 12.60 -11.73 -7.12
C VAL A 122 13.40 -10.47 -7.41
N GLN A 123 14.58 -10.62 -8.00
CA GLN A 123 15.46 -9.51 -8.32
C GLN A 123 14.84 -8.61 -9.42
N ILE A 124 14.15 -9.21 -10.39
CA ILE A 124 13.50 -8.48 -11.49
C ILE A 124 12.36 -7.62 -10.95
N TRP A 125 11.41 -8.20 -10.22
CA TRP A 125 10.27 -7.42 -9.69
C TRP A 125 10.71 -6.35 -8.68
N ALA A 126 11.68 -6.65 -7.82
CA ALA A 126 12.22 -5.68 -6.87
C ALA A 126 12.89 -4.49 -7.57
N SER A 127 13.66 -4.73 -8.64
CA SER A 127 14.32 -3.66 -9.40
C SER A 127 13.33 -2.78 -10.17
N VAL A 128 12.39 -3.38 -10.92
CA VAL A 128 11.40 -2.64 -11.72
C VAL A 128 10.47 -1.84 -10.82
N LEU A 129 9.87 -2.48 -9.81
CA LEU A 129 8.98 -1.78 -8.89
C LEU A 129 9.73 -0.79 -8.01
N GLY A 130 10.99 -1.03 -7.69
CA GLY A 130 11.81 -0.11 -6.89
C GLY A 130 12.07 1.20 -7.60
N VAL A 131 12.45 1.16 -8.88
CA VAL A 131 12.64 2.39 -9.67
C VAL A 131 11.32 3.16 -9.79
N LEU A 132 10.23 2.47 -10.12
CA LEU A 132 8.90 3.09 -10.25
C LEU A 132 8.42 3.70 -8.92
N SER A 133 8.59 2.98 -7.82
CA SER A 133 8.19 3.43 -6.48
C SER A 133 8.98 4.66 -6.03
N LEU A 134 10.28 4.69 -6.30
CA LEU A 134 11.14 5.82 -5.96
C LEU A 134 10.78 7.07 -6.79
N LEU A 135 10.51 6.91 -8.09
CA LEU A 135 10.01 7.99 -8.94
C LEU A 135 8.66 8.52 -8.45
N TYR A 136 7.72 7.61 -8.13
CA TYR A 136 6.42 7.99 -7.58
C TYR A 136 6.57 8.76 -6.25
N GLY A 137 7.40 8.27 -5.34
CA GLY A 137 7.69 8.94 -4.07
C GLY A 137 8.29 10.35 -4.25
N MET A 138 9.21 10.52 -5.21
CA MET A 138 9.77 11.83 -5.55
C MET A 138 8.73 12.79 -6.13
N VAL A 139 7.86 12.31 -7.01
CA VAL A 139 6.77 13.11 -7.59
C VAL A 139 5.80 13.57 -6.50
N GLN A 140 5.41 12.67 -5.59
CA GLN A 140 4.54 12.99 -4.45
C GLN A 140 5.20 13.98 -3.48
N TYR A 141 6.48 13.76 -3.15
CA TYR A 141 7.20 14.69 -2.29
C TYR A 141 7.29 16.09 -2.90
N ARG A 142 7.57 16.19 -4.20
CA ARG A 142 7.59 17.49 -4.91
C ARG A 142 6.23 18.18 -4.88
N SER A 143 5.13 17.42 -4.97
CA SER A 143 3.76 17.93 -4.82
C SER A 143 3.55 18.56 -3.45
N VAL A 144 3.90 17.84 -2.37
CA VAL A 144 3.76 18.35 -0.99
C VAL A 144 4.58 19.62 -0.76
N VAL A 145 5.82 19.67 -1.25
CA VAL A 145 6.67 20.87 -1.14
C VAL A 145 6.04 22.05 -1.89
N ARG A 146 5.46 21.83 -3.08
CA ARG A 146 4.76 22.88 -3.84
C ARG A 146 3.53 23.42 -3.13
N ARG A 147 2.81 22.56 -2.40
CA ARG A 147 1.66 22.94 -1.57
C ARG A 147 2.05 23.73 -0.31
N GLY A 148 3.35 23.88 -0.02
CA GLY A 148 3.87 24.50 1.19
C GLY A 148 3.79 23.58 2.41
N GLY A 149 3.83 22.27 2.18
CA GLY A 149 3.87 21.27 3.23
C GLY A 149 5.26 21.11 3.85
N LEU A 150 5.33 20.33 4.92
CA LEU A 150 6.56 20.11 5.68
C LEU A 150 7.56 19.24 4.90
N TYR A 151 8.84 19.66 4.85
CA TYR A 151 9.90 18.88 4.20
C TYR A 151 10.11 17.48 4.82
N LEU A 152 9.76 17.29 6.09
CA LEU A 152 9.78 15.97 6.75
C LEU A 152 8.83 14.95 6.11
N ALA A 153 7.89 15.37 5.25
CA ALA A 153 6.99 14.49 4.52
C ALA A 153 7.71 13.47 3.62
N VAL A 154 8.97 13.73 3.23
CA VAL A 154 9.77 12.81 2.41
C VAL A 154 9.89 11.42 3.05
N LEU A 155 10.10 11.37 4.37
CA LEU A 155 10.32 10.13 5.10
C LEU A 155 9.09 9.21 5.05
N PRO A 156 7.89 9.61 5.52
CA PRO A 156 6.71 8.75 5.49
C PRO A 156 6.26 8.43 4.06
N ILE A 157 6.44 9.34 3.09
CA ILE A 157 6.14 9.07 1.68
C ILE A 157 7.02 7.94 1.15
N LEU A 158 8.34 8.02 1.38
CA LEU A 158 9.27 6.97 0.97
C LEU A 158 9.03 5.66 1.72
N CYS A 159 8.76 5.70 3.03
CA CYS A 159 8.40 4.51 3.80
C CYS A 159 7.18 3.80 3.19
N GLY A 160 6.12 4.54 2.85
CA GLY A 160 4.94 3.98 2.20
C GLY A 160 5.22 3.38 0.82
N ALA A 161 6.02 4.07 0.00
CA ALA A 161 6.37 3.63 -1.34
C ALA A 161 7.26 2.36 -1.32
N VAL A 162 8.25 2.32 -0.41
CA VAL A 162 9.12 1.14 -0.22
C VAL A 162 8.34 -0.04 0.36
N ALA A 163 7.39 0.19 1.27
CA ALA A 163 6.52 -0.85 1.79
C ALA A 163 5.72 -1.54 0.66
N ASP A 164 5.09 -0.74 -0.21
CA ASP A 164 4.34 -1.26 -1.36
C ASP A 164 5.26 -2.03 -2.32
N MET A 165 6.45 -1.48 -2.61
CA MET A 165 7.47 -2.16 -3.43
C MET A 165 7.83 -3.53 -2.86
N LEU A 166 8.17 -3.61 -1.57
CA LEU A 166 8.55 -4.88 -0.93
C LEU A 166 7.42 -5.90 -0.98
N PHE A 167 6.20 -5.49 -0.64
CA PHE A 167 5.06 -6.39 -0.61
C PHE A 167 4.71 -6.93 -2.00
N PHE A 168 4.54 -6.05 -2.99
CA PHE A 168 4.17 -6.46 -4.34
C PHE A 168 5.30 -7.19 -5.08
N SER A 169 6.57 -6.83 -4.85
CA SER A 169 7.68 -7.53 -5.48
C SER A 169 7.73 -9.00 -5.07
N ILE A 170 7.57 -9.31 -3.79
CA ILE A 170 7.54 -10.69 -3.31
C ILE A 170 6.30 -11.43 -3.81
N TRP A 171 5.14 -10.78 -3.70
CA TRP A 171 3.88 -11.40 -4.08
C TRP A 171 3.87 -11.78 -5.56
N LEU A 172 4.26 -10.85 -6.45
CA LEU A 172 4.38 -11.12 -7.88
C LEU A 172 5.48 -12.14 -8.18
N SER A 173 6.56 -12.19 -7.40
CA SER A 173 7.60 -13.20 -7.57
C SER A 173 7.12 -14.59 -7.22
N ILE A 174 6.33 -14.74 -6.16
CA ILE A 174 5.70 -16.00 -5.78
C ILE A 174 4.69 -16.43 -6.85
N LEU A 175 3.82 -15.53 -7.30
CA LEU A 175 2.86 -15.85 -8.35
C LEU A 175 3.55 -16.24 -9.67
N HIS A 176 4.62 -15.52 -10.04
CA HIS A 176 5.43 -15.85 -11.20
C HIS A 176 6.09 -17.23 -11.02
N ALA A 177 6.70 -17.51 -9.86
CA ALA A 177 7.31 -18.80 -9.57
C ALA A 177 6.29 -19.94 -9.68
N MET A 178 5.11 -19.78 -9.08
CA MET A 178 4.03 -20.76 -9.16
C MET A 178 3.55 -20.99 -10.60
N ALA A 179 3.35 -19.92 -11.37
CA ALA A 179 2.92 -20.02 -12.77
C ALA A 179 3.98 -20.67 -13.67
N ALA A 180 5.25 -20.30 -13.47
CA ALA A 180 6.37 -20.89 -14.19
C ALA A 180 6.51 -22.38 -13.87
N GLU A 181 6.45 -22.77 -12.59
CA GLU A 181 6.56 -24.17 -12.19
C GLU A 181 5.38 -25.02 -12.70
N LEU A 182 4.15 -24.49 -12.63
CA LEU A 182 2.98 -25.19 -13.16
C LEU A 182 3.05 -25.42 -14.68
N SER A 183 3.56 -24.42 -15.42
CA SER A 183 3.66 -24.49 -16.89
C SER A 183 4.83 -25.32 -17.39
N THR A 184 5.95 -25.34 -16.66
CA THR A 184 7.17 -26.07 -17.05
C THR A 184 7.14 -27.51 -16.53
N PHE A 185 6.89 -27.71 -15.24
CA PHE A 185 7.02 -29.03 -14.61
C PHE A 185 5.67 -29.75 -14.42
N GLY A 186 4.54 -29.08 -14.65
CA GLY A 186 3.22 -29.59 -14.25
C GLY A 186 3.05 -29.75 -12.74
N LEU A 187 4.02 -29.27 -11.95
CA LEU A 187 4.08 -29.39 -10.49
C LEU A 187 4.72 -28.13 -9.89
N THR A 188 4.27 -27.71 -8.71
CA THR A 188 4.87 -26.59 -7.97
C THR A 188 5.86 -27.12 -6.93
N LEU A 189 7.08 -26.58 -6.90
CA LEU A 189 8.16 -26.97 -5.99
C LEU A 189 8.21 -25.96 -4.84
N PRO A 190 8.23 -26.39 -3.57
CA PRO A 190 8.27 -25.45 -2.45
C PRO A 190 9.52 -24.55 -2.51
N PRO A 191 9.42 -23.29 -2.06
CA PRO A 191 10.58 -22.43 -1.85
C PRO A 191 11.51 -23.02 -0.78
N SER A 192 12.79 -22.67 -0.86
CA SER A 192 13.78 -23.07 0.13
C SER A 192 13.52 -22.39 1.48
N LYS A 193 13.98 -23.00 2.59
CA LYS A 193 13.87 -22.40 3.94
C LYS A 193 14.51 -21.01 4.04
N GLN A 194 15.53 -20.72 3.22
CA GLN A 194 16.17 -19.41 3.19
C GLN A 194 15.27 -18.38 2.50
N GLU A 195 14.64 -18.74 1.39
CA GLU A 195 13.68 -17.87 0.69
C GLU A 195 12.46 -17.58 1.56
N GLU A 196 11.93 -18.57 2.29
CA GLU A 196 10.84 -18.35 3.25
C GLU A 196 11.21 -17.37 4.37
N LYS A 197 12.45 -17.42 4.88
CA LYS A 197 12.93 -16.43 5.85
C LYS A 197 13.01 -15.03 5.26
N VAL A 198 13.44 -14.90 4.00
CA VAL A 198 13.50 -13.61 3.29
C VAL A 198 12.09 -13.06 3.08
N ILE A 199 11.13 -13.89 2.67
CA ILE A 199 9.72 -13.53 2.52
C ILE A 199 9.17 -12.99 3.86
N LYS A 200 9.38 -13.72 4.95
CA LYS A 200 8.98 -13.32 6.31
C LYS A 200 9.56 -11.95 6.69
N ALA A 201 10.87 -11.78 6.53
CA ALA A 201 11.56 -10.54 6.87
C ALA A 201 11.04 -9.32 6.10
N PHE A 202 10.80 -9.47 4.80
CA PHE A 202 10.30 -8.36 3.99
C PHE A 202 8.85 -8.01 4.32
N ILE A 203 7.99 -8.98 4.64
CA ILE A 203 6.60 -8.70 5.04
C ILE A 203 6.56 -7.95 6.36
N TYR A 204 7.35 -8.37 7.36
CA TYR A 204 7.48 -7.61 8.61
C TYR A 204 7.99 -6.19 8.37
N THR A 205 9.01 -6.04 7.53
CA THR A 205 9.56 -4.72 7.18
C THR A 205 8.52 -3.85 6.46
N ALA A 206 7.77 -4.41 5.51
CA ALA A 206 6.73 -3.70 4.78
C ALA A 206 5.64 -3.15 5.71
N VAL A 207 5.15 -3.98 6.65
CA VAL A 207 4.14 -3.55 7.64
C VAL A 207 4.68 -2.41 8.51
N SER A 208 5.90 -2.54 9.04
CA SER A 208 6.50 -1.51 9.89
C SER A 208 6.63 -0.18 9.16
N LEU A 209 7.10 -0.19 7.90
CA LEU A 209 7.20 1.01 7.08
C LEU A 209 5.83 1.59 6.71
N LYS A 210 4.84 0.74 6.45
CA LYS A 210 3.48 1.18 6.09
C LYS A 210 2.75 1.84 7.28
N LEU A 211 2.98 1.35 8.49
CA LEU A 211 2.46 1.97 9.71
C LEU A 211 2.98 3.41 9.90
N VAL A 212 4.24 3.68 9.53
CA VAL A 212 4.78 5.06 9.55
C VAL A 212 4.02 5.97 8.58
N LYS A 213 3.75 5.49 7.36
CA LYS A 213 2.94 6.24 6.38
C LYS A 213 1.50 6.44 6.88
N ALA A 214 0.88 5.42 7.47
CA ALA A 214 -0.47 5.52 8.01
C ALA A 214 -0.56 6.53 9.17
N ALA A 215 0.40 6.50 10.10
CA ALA A 215 0.50 7.47 11.18
C ALA A 215 0.68 8.90 10.67
N TRP A 216 1.46 9.09 9.59
CA TRP A 216 1.59 10.40 8.94
C TRP A 216 0.28 10.90 8.31
N VAL A 217 -0.47 10.02 7.63
CA VAL A 217 -1.79 10.40 7.08
C VAL A 217 -2.73 10.82 8.21
N ASN A 218 -2.76 10.07 9.32
CA ASN A 218 -3.55 10.44 10.48
C ASN A 218 -3.11 11.80 11.08
N TRP A 219 -1.81 11.99 11.28
CA TRP A 219 -1.25 13.25 11.76
C TRP A 219 -1.69 14.44 10.89
N ASN A 220 -1.66 14.27 9.57
CA ASN A 220 -2.11 15.30 8.64
C ASN A 220 -3.61 15.59 8.77
N GLN A 221 -4.45 14.59 9.01
CA GLN A 221 -5.88 14.79 9.27
C GLN A 221 -6.12 15.61 10.54
N CYS A 222 -5.36 15.38 11.61
CA CYS A 222 -5.45 16.16 12.84
C CYS A 222 -4.95 17.61 12.69
N ARG A 223 -4.07 17.88 11.71
CA ARG A 223 -3.47 19.20 11.48
C ARG A 223 -4.30 20.12 10.58
N CYS A 224 -5.35 19.61 9.95
CA CYS A 224 -6.10 20.39 8.97
C CYS A 224 -6.91 21.51 9.65
N ASP A 225 -6.70 22.75 9.20
CA ASP A 225 -7.47 23.90 9.68
C ASP A 225 -8.78 23.96 8.90
N ILE A 226 -9.90 23.90 9.62
CA ILE A 226 -11.24 23.92 9.04
C ILE A 226 -11.87 25.28 9.35
N PHE A 227 -12.38 25.94 8.32
CA PHE A 227 -13.08 27.21 8.42
C PHE A 227 -14.49 27.08 7.84
N PHE A 228 -15.48 27.54 8.61
CA PHE A 228 -16.88 27.57 8.22
C PHE A 228 -17.27 28.99 7.84
N LEU A 229 -17.71 29.18 6.60
CA LEU A 229 -18.13 30.46 6.05
C LEU A 229 -19.66 30.53 6.04
N ASP A 230 -20.24 31.30 6.96
CA ASP A 230 -21.68 31.57 6.99
C ASP A 230 -22.03 32.75 6.07
N TRP A 231 -22.79 32.47 5.00
CA TRP A 231 -23.21 33.50 4.05
C TRP A 231 -24.25 34.47 4.61
N SER A 232 -24.95 34.09 5.69
CA SER A 232 -25.97 34.94 6.30
C SER A 232 -25.38 36.14 7.05
N GLU A 233 -24.14 36.02 7.54
CA GLU A 233 -23.41 37.11 8.20
C GLU A 233 -22.96 38.20 7.22
N TYR A 234 -22.67 37.81 5.98
CA TYR A 234 -22.20 38.74 4.95
C TYR A 234 -23.34 39.58 4.35
N ASN A 235 -24.49 38.95 4.07
CA ASN A 235 -25.67 39.60 3.50
C ASN A 235 -26.81 39.75 4.52
N SER A 236 -26.54 40.30 5.70
CA SER A 236 -27.61 40.59 6.67
C SER A 236 -28.66 41.52 6.04
N PRO A 237 -29.95 41.10 5.92
CA PRO A 237 -31.02 41.96 5.41
C PRO A 237 -31.31 43.15 6.34
N TRP A 238 -30.83 43.09 7.60
CA TRP A 238 -31.08 44.08 8.64
C TRP A 238 -29.74 44.44 9.27
N LYS A 239 -29.15 45.57 8.84
CA LYS A 239 -27.84 46.03 9.33
C LYS A 239 -27.76 46.25 10.85
N ASP A 240 -28.90 46.30 11.54
CA ASP A 240 -28.99 46.66 12.96
C ASP A 240 -29.60 45.57 13.87
N ALA A 241 -29.92 44.37 13.36
CA ALA A 241 -30.40 43.29 14.21
C ALA A 241 -29.20 42.60 14.89
N PRO A 242 -29.14 42.53 16.24
CA PRO A 242 -28.09 41.76 16.91
C PRO A 242 -28.18 40.32 16.43
N VAL A 243 -27.15 39.88 15.70
CA VAL A 243 -27.02 38.50 15.25
C VAL A 243 -27.08 37.62 16.50
N SER A 244 -28.18 36.89 16.65
CA SER A 244 -28.34 35.91 17.71
C SER A 244 -27.31 34.80 17.47
N ASP A 245 -26.18 34.88 18.18
CA ASP A 245 -25.07 33.91 18.19
C ASP A 245 -25.52 32.44 18.30
N ASN A 246 -26.69 32.19 18.90
CA ASN A 246 -27.22 30.83 19.06
C ASN A 246 -27.78 30.19 17.78
N SER A 247 -28.17 30.96 16.76
CA SER A 247 -28.84 30.41 15.57
C SER A 247 -27.88 29.91 14.48
N SER A 248 -26.63 30.40 14.46
CA SER A 248 -25.55 29.90 13.58
C SER A 248 -24.78 28.73 14.21
N ASN A 249 -24.70 28.67 15.54
CA ASN A 249 -23.93 27.63 16.24
C ASN A 249 -24.43 26.20 15.95
N TRP A 250 -25.74 25.94 15.91
CA TRP A 250 -26.25 24.59 15.62
C TRP A 250 -25.97 24.17 14.17
N LYS A 251 -25.96 25.12 13.22
CA LYS A 251 -25.63 24.89 11.81
C LYS A 251 -24.18 24.43 11.66
N ILE A 252 -23.26 25.14 12.32
CA ILE A 252 -21.84 24.80 12.37
C ILE A 252 -21.64 23.46 13.08
N CYS A 253 -22.30 23.22 14.22
CA CYS A 253 -22.22 21.92 14.92
C CYS A 253 -22.70 20.76 14.04
N SER A 254 -23.81 20.94 13.31
CA SER A 254 -24.35 19.91 12.42
C SER A 254 -23.36 19.58 11.29
N LEU A 255 -22.81 20.61 10.66
CA LEU A 255 -21.83 20.44 9.58
C LEU A 255 -20.51 19.84 10.09
N ALA A 256 -20.03 20.28 11.25
CA ALA A 256 -18.83 19.71 11.89
C ALA A 256 -19.00 18.23 12.24
N LYS A 257 -20.20 17.85 12.71
CA LYS A 257 -20.54 16.45 12.95
C LYS A 257 -20.48 15.64 11.65
N GLU A 258 -21.12 16.11 10.58
CA GLU A 258 -21.07 15.43 9.28
C GLU A 258 -19.64 15.32 8.74
N TRP A 259 -18.83 16.38 8.89
CA TRP A 259 -17.41 16.34 8.54
C TRP A 259 -16.65 15.26 9.31
N SER A 260 -16.82 15.17 10.64
CA SER A 260 -16.17 14.15 11.47
C SER A 260 -16.57 12.72 11.08
N VAL A 261 -17.84 12.51 10.71
CA VAL A 261 -18.31 11.22 10.19
C VAL A 261 -17.64 10.88 8.86
N MET A 262 -17.43 11.88 8.00
CA MET A 262 -16.78 11.68 6.69
C MET A 262 -15.26 11.50 6.79
N GLN A 263 -14.61 12.01 7.84
CA GLN A 263 -13.18 11.78 8.09
C GLN A 263 -12.87 10.29 8.28
N THR A 264 -13.68 9.59 9.06
CA THR A 264 -13.50 8.16 9.40
C THR A 264 -14.09 7.20 8.35
N LYS A 265 -14.82 7.74 7.37
CA LYS A 265 -15.51 6.94 6.36
C LYS A 265 -14.55 6.44 5.29
N ARG A 266 -14.63 5.14 5.00
CA ARG A 266 -13.87 4.47 3.94
C ARG A 266 -14.78 4.06 2.78
N ARG A 267 -14.24 4.06 1.56
CA ARG A 267 -14.87 3.52 0.34
C ARG A 267 -15.10 2.02 0.46
N VAL A 268 -14.08 1.30 0.94
CA VAL A 268 -14.09 -0.15 1.11
C VAL A 268 -13.78 -0.49 2.56
N SER A 269 -14.78 -0.95 3.32
CA SER A 269 -14.55 -1.37 4.70
C SER A 269 -14.00 -2.82 4.75
N PRO A 270 -12.98 -3.10 5.59
CA PRO A 270 -12.46 -4.44 5.81
C PRO A 270 -13.51 -5.45 6.26
N GLY A 271 -14.58 -4.99 6.92
CA GLY A 271 -15.72 -5.80 7.34
C GLY A 271 -16.44 -6.56 6.21
N TYR A 272 -16.32 -6.13 4.95
CA TYR A 272 -16.83 -6.92 3.80
C TYR A 272 -15.72 -7.70 3.09
N VAL A 273 -14.51 -7.15 3.03
CA VAL A 273 -13.37 -7.75 2.32
C VAL A 273 -12.93 -9.04 3.00
N ILE A 274 -12.81 -9.04 4.33
CA ILE A 274 -12.30 -10.18 5.10
C ILE A 274 -13.24 -11.40 5.01
N PRO A 275 -14.56 -11.27 5.27
CA PRO A 275 -15.48 -12.40 5.10
C PRO A 275 -15.49 -12.95 3.68
N LEU A 276 -15.46 -12.08 2.66
CA LEU A 276 -15.41 -12.52 1.27
C LEU A 276 -14.11 -13.27 0.96
N ALA A 277 -12.97 -12.81 1.49
CA ALA A 277 -11.68 -13.49 1.33
C ALA A 277 -11.69 -14.88 1.99
N LEU A 278 -12.30 -15.00 3.17
CA LEU A 278 -12.48 -16.30 3.84
C LEU A 278 -13.37 -17.24 3.03
N VAL A 279 -14.45 -16.72 2.42
CA VAL A 279 -15.32 -17.51 1.54
C VAL A 279 -14.55 -18.00 0.32
N ILE A 280 -13.77 -17.13 -0.34
CA ILE A 280 -12.93 -17.52 -1.48
C ILE A 280 -11.94 -18.60 -1.07
N LEU A 281 -11.24 -18.44 0.05
CA LEU A 281 -10.31 -19.44 0.55
C LEU A 281 -10.98 -20.77 0.88
N ARG A 282 -12.19 -20.73 1.47
CA ARG A 282 -12.96 -21.94 1.76
C ARG A 282 -13.43 -22.66 0.50
N ILE A 283 -13.79 -21.92 -0.55
CA ILE A 283 -14.12 -22.48 -1.86
C ILE A 283 -12.87 -23.12 -2.49
N MET A 284 -11.69 -22.53 -2.30
CA MET A 284 -10.43 -23.04 -2.83
C MET A 284 -9.85 -24.24 -2.05
N ASP A 285 -10.38 -24.56 -0.86
CA ASP A 285 -9.89 -25.63 0.02
C ASP A 285 -9.70 -27.00 -0.67
N PRO A 286 -10.59 -27.47 -1.58
CA PRO A 286 -10.39 -28.74 -2.29
C PRO A 286 -9.13 -28.76 -3.17
N TRP A 287 -8.74 -27.61 -3.72
CA TRP A 287 -7.54 -27.46 -4.55
C TRP A 287 -6.29 -27.18 -3.72
N TYR A 288 -6.47 -26.81 -2.46
CA TYR A 288 -5.37 -26.50 -1.55
C TYR A 288 -4.45 -27.69 -1.29
N SER A 289 -5.02 -28.91 -1.34
CA SER A 289 -4.31 -30.18 -1.22
C SER A 289 -3.30 -30.47 -2.34
N HIS A 290 -3.42 -29.80 -3.49
CA HIS A 290 -2.55 -29.99 -4.66
C HIS A 290 -1.30 -29.10 -4.61
N PHE A 291 -1.25 -28.12 -3.71
CA PHE A 291 -0.10 -27.23 -3.55
C PHE A 291 0.88 -27.80 -2.50
N PRO A 292 2.19 -27.61 -2.69
CA PRO A 292 3.19 -28.09 -1.74
C PRO A 292 3.04 -27.34 -0.41
N ALA A 293 3.34 -28.04 0.69
CA ALA A 293 3.28 -27.50 2.03
C ALA A 293 4.39 -26.48 2.28
N SER A 294 4.18 -25.23 1.84
CA SER A 294 5.06 -24.08 2.10
C SER A 294 4.24 -22.87 2.55
N ASP A 295 4.66 -22.24 3.65
CA ASP A 295 4.01 -21.03 4.16
C ASP A 295 4.03 -19.89 3.13
N GLY A 296 5.06 -19.80 2.29
CA GLY A 296 5.22 -18.73 1.30
C GLY A 296 4.20 -18.82 0.15
N TYR A 297 4.00 -20.00 -0.41
CA TYR A 297 2.99 -20.21 -1.46
C TYR A 297 1.56 -20.12 -0.93
N ARG A 298 1.35 -20.67 0.27
CA ARG A 298 0.08 -20.54 0.99
C ARG A 298 -0.27 -19.06 1.19
N TRP A 299 0.70 -18.24 1.61
CA TRP A 299 0.54 -16.78 1.68
C TRP A 299 0.24 -16.15 0.32
N GLY A 300 0.92 -16.55 -0.76
CA GLY A 300 0.70 -16.02 -2.10
C GLY A 300 -0.76 -16.19 -2.57
N ILE A 301 -1.34 -17.37 -2.33
CA ILE A 301 -2.76 -17.67 -2.60
C ILE A 301 -3.67 -16.84 -1.69
N THR A 302 -3.35 -16.76 -0.40
CA THR A 302 -4.10 -15.96 0.57
C THR A 302 -4.13 -14.47 0.21
N ALA A 303 -3.00 -13.91 -0.24
CA ALA A 303 -2.94 -12.54 -0.74
C ALA A 303 -3.73 -12.36 -2.05
N LEU A 304 -3.74 -13.36 -2.94
CA LEU A 304 -4.58 -13.34 -4.14
C LEU A 304 -6.08 -13.33 -3.80
N ALA A 305 -6.51 -14.16 -2.86
CA ALA A 305 -7.88 -14.17 -2.35
C ALA A 305 -8.27 -12.82 -1.72
N TRP A 306 -7.35 -12.19 -0.97
CA TRP A 306 -7.55 -10.84 -0.43
C TRP A 306 -7.79 -9.80 -1.53
N TRP A 307 -6.88 -9.70 -2.51
CA TRP A 307 -7.00 -8.70 -3.58
C TRP A 307 -8.22 -8.92 -4.46
N SER A 308 -8.58 -10.17 -4.75
CA SER A 308 -9.81 -10.50 -5.47
C SER A 308 -11.08 -10.05 -4.72
N SER A 309 -11.11 -10.26 -3.40
CA SER A 309 -12.19 -9.80 -2.53
C SER A 309 -12.27 -8.28 -2.48
N TYR A 310 -11.13 -7.61 -2.36
CA TYR A 310 -11.06 -6.15 -2.35
C TYR A 310 -11.62 -5.56 -3.66
N ILE A 311 -11.18 -6.09 -4.80
CA ILE A 311 -11.66 -5.65 -6.13
C ILE A 311 -13.16 -5.92 -6.27
N ALA A 312 -13.65 -7.08 -5.84
CA ALA A 312 -15.08 -7.40 -5.89
C ALA A 312 -15.91 -6.42 -5.04
N VAL A 313 -15.47 -6.10 -3.82
CA VAL A 313 -16.17 -5.12 -2.97
C VAL A 313 -16.10 -3.73 -3.59
N LEU A 314 -14.95 -3.30 -4.12
CA LEU A 314 -14.79 -2.01 -4.77
C LEU A 314 -15.72 -1.87 -5.98
N LEU A 315 -15.80 -2.89 -6.84
CA LEU A 315 -16.72 -2.93 -7.98
C LEU A 315 -18.18 -2.88 -7.53
N SER A 316 -18.55 -3.61 -6.47
CA SER A 316 -19.91 -3.57 -5.92
C SER A 316 -20.28 -2.18 -5.40
N ARG A 317 -19.32 -1.46 -4.79
CA ARG A 317 -19.48 -0.10 -4.30
C ARG A 317 -19.59 0.91 -5.43
N TRP A 318 -18.73 0.78 -6.44
CA TRP A 318 -18.80 1.61 -7.63
C TRP A 318 -20.15 1.46 -8.37
N LEU A 319 -20.65 0.23 -8.51
CA LEU A 319 -21.99 -0.05 -9.04
C LEU A 319 -23.06 0.60 -8.17
N LYS A 320 -22.97 0.43 -6.84
CA LYS A 320 -23.92 1.03 -5.89
C LYS A 320 -23.96 2.55 -6.02
N ASP A 321 -22.81 3.21 -6.08
CA ASP A 321 -22.71 4.66 -6.18
C ASP A 321 -23.27 5.17 -7.52
N ARG A 322 -23.09 4.40 -8.60
CA ARG A 322 -23.65 4.71 -9.91
C ARG A 322 -25.19 4.64 -9.95
N PHE A 323 -25.79 3.70 -9.23
CA PHE A 323 -27.25 3.48 -9.26
C PHE A 323 -28.03 4.18 -8.13
N LEU A 324 -27.45 4.29 -6.93
CA LEU A 324 -28.11 4.80 -5.73
C LEU A 324 -27.57 6.17 -5.27
N GLY A 325 -26.57 6.71 -5.98
CA GLY A 325 -25.88 7.93 -5.63
C GLY A 325 -24.72 7.69 -4.67
N SER A 326 -23.70 8.54 -4.76
CA SER A 326 -22.50 8.40 -3.93
C SER A 326 -22.71 9.01 -2.53
N PRO A 327 -22.19 8.37 -1.48
CA PRO A 327 -22.19 8.94 -0.13
C PRO A 327 -21.36 10.24 -0.03
N ALA A 328 -20.48 10.48 -1.00
CA ALA A 328 -19.69 11.71 -1.11
C ALA A 328 -20.58 12.95 -1.35
N SER A 329 -21.76 12.78 -1.95
CA SER A 329 -22.68 13.91 -2.21
C SER A 329 -23.37 14.45 -0.94
N VAL A 330 -23.36 13.71 0.17
CA VAL A 330 -24.07 14.08 1.41
C VAL A 330 -23.53 15.39 1.99
N LEU A 331 -22.22 15.54 2.07
CA LEU A 331 -21.61 16.73 2.68
C LEU A 331 -21.90 18.02 1.89
N PRO A 332 -21.69 18.09 0.55
CA PRO A 332 -22.12 19.27 -0.24
C PRO A 332 -23.63 19.57 -0.15
N ASN A 333 -24.47 18.53 -0.12
CA ASN A 333 -25.91 18.69 0.06
C ASN A 333 -26.27 19.28 1.44
N THR A 334 -25.57 18.87 2.48
CA THR A 334 -25.72 19.48 3.82
C THR A 334 -25.23 20.92 3.84
N CYS A 335 -24.08 21.23 3.24
CA CYS A 335 -23.56 22.60 3.13
C CYS A 335 -24.59 23.52 2.47
N SER A 336 -25.15 23.11 1.33
CA SER A 336 -26.17 23.85 0.58
C SER A 336 -27.50 23.99 1.32
N GLY A 337 -27.93 22.96 2.05
CA GLY A 337 -29.15 23.01 2.86
C GLY A 337 -29.03 23.94 4.07
N VAL A 338 -27.83 24.06 4.65
CA VAL A 338 -27.56 24.88 5.83
C VAL A 338 -27.22 26.34 5.48
N GLY A 339 -26.70 26.58 4.26
CA GLY A 339 -26.27 27.91 3.82
C GLY A 339 -24.84 28.26 4.24
N ILE A 340 -24.02 27.26 4.61
CA ILE A 340 -22.65 27.45 5.10
C ILE A 340 -21.69 26.77 4.14
N SER A 341 -20.68 27.50 3.66
CA SER A 341 -19.58 26.94 2.91
C SER A 341 -18.49 26.39 3.84
N LEU A 342 -17.83 25.33 3.39
CA LEU A 342 -16.73 24.68 4.11
C LEU A 342 -15.42 24.96 3.39
N LEU A 343 -14.41 25.42 4.13
CA LEU A 343 -13.05 25.63 3.63
C LEU A 343 -12.07 24.83 4.50
N VAL A 344 -11.32 23.90 3.91
CA VAL A 344 -10.37 23.03 4.61
C VAL A 344 -8.98 23.30 4.09
N PHE A 345 -8.10 23.87 4.92
CA PHE A 345 -6.70 24.05 4.58
C PHE A 345 -5.93 22.77 4.87
N GLN A 346 -5.46 22.12 3.80
CA GLN A 346 -4.63 20.92 3.90
C GLN A 346 -3.16 21.28 4.16
N GLU A 347 -2.66 22.29 3.44
CA GLU A 347 -1.30 22.81 3.59
C GLU A 347 -1.29 24.34 3.46
N GLU A 348 -0.12 24.97 3.50
CA GLU A 348 -0.01 26.43 3.53
C GLU A 348 -0.61 27.13 2.31
N TYR A 349 -0.43 26.56 1.11
CA TYR A 349 -0.93 27.14 -0.14
C TYR A 349 -1.99 26.27 -0.82
N HIS A 350 -2.54 25.28 -0.12
CA HIS A 350 -3.49 24.33 -0.70
C HIS A 350 -4.69 24.12 0.22
N ALA A 351 -5.88 24.40 -0.30
CA ALA A 351 -7.14 24.27 0.43
C ALA A 351 -8.22 23.62 -0.43
N HIS A 352 -9.25 23.12 0.22
CA HIS A 352 -10.43 22.54 -0.41
C HIS A 352 -11.64 23.37 -0.02
N TYR A 353 -12.46 23.71 -0.99
CA TYR A 353 -13.65 24.52 -0.78
C TYR A 353 -14.89 23.76 -1.22
N VAL A 354 -15.92 23.78 -0.38
CA VAL A 354 -17.25 23.26 -0.69
C VAL A 354 -18.25 24.41 -0.52
N HIS A 355 -18.89 24.76 -1.62
CA HIS A 355 -19.85 25.84 -1.72
C HIS A 355 -21.19 25.44 -1.09
N GLY A 356 -21.67 26.22 -0.12
CA GLY A 356 -22.93 25.98 0.57
C GLY A 356 -24.02 27.02 0.34
N ARG A 357 -23.84 27.98 -0.57
CA ARG A 357 -24.88 28.98 -0.85
C ARG A 357 -25.93 28.39 -1.80
N ASN A 358 -27.21 28.56 -1.45
CA ASN A 358 -28.34 28.05 -2.23
C ASN A 358 -28.81 29.03 -3.32
N ASP A 359 -28.25 30.25 -3.38
CA ASP A 359 -28.71 31.30 -4.29
C ASP A 359 -28.45 30.93 -5.75
N GLN A 360 -29.53 30.89 -6.52
CA GLN A 360 -29.60 30.59 -7.95
C GLN A 360 -29.02 31.72 -8.84
N SER A 361 -27.87 32.32 -8.50
CA SER A 361 -27.18 33.16 -9.47
C SER A 361 -26.52 32.26 -10.51
N LYS A 362 -27.16 32.17 -11.69
CA LYS A 362 -26.63 31.45 -12.86
C LYS A 362 -25.19 31.87 -13.20
N GLU A 363 -24.76 33.07 -12.80
CA GLU A 363 -23.41 33.60 -13.00
C GLU A 363 -22.33 32.93 -12.15
N LEU A 364 -22.59 32.60 -10.88
CA LEU A 364 -21.63 31.87 -10.04
C LEU A 364 -21.53 30.39 -10.46
N ARG A 365 -22.66 29.77 -10.85
CA ARG A 365 -22.68 28.41 -11.44
C ARG A 365 -22.06 28.35 -12.85
N SER A 366 -22.00 29.46 -13.57
CA SER A 366 -21.37 29.51 -14.90
C SER A 366 -19.88 29.91 -14.84
N THR A 367 -19.44 30.61 -13.79
CA THR A 367 -18.01 30.95 -13.60
C THR A 367 -17.24 29.99 -12.71
N MET A 368 -17.88 29.33 -11.74
CA MET A 368 -17.35 28.10 -11.14
C MET A 368 -17.75 26.95 -12.07
N VAL A 369 -16.92 26.76 -13.09
CA VAL A 369 -17.04 25.77 -14.17
C VAL A 369 -17.54 24.43 -13.61
N GLY A 370 -18.62 23.91 -14.21
CA GLY A 370 -18.92 22.47 -14.18
C GLY A 370 -19.65 21.93 -12.95
N GLN A 371 -20.96 22.14 -12.86
CA GLN A 371 -21.94 21.22 -12.23
C GLN A 371 -21.74 20.80 -10.74
N GLN A 372 -20.66 21.16 -10.04
CA GLN A 372 -20.32 20.65 -8.72
C GLN A 372 -19.91 21.76 -7.74
N ALA A 373 -20.46 21.66 -6.53
CA ALA A 373 -20.35 22.64 -5.46
C ALA A 373 -19.02 22.55 -4.70
N SER A 374 -17.91 22.12 -5.33
CA SER A 374 -16.63 21.91 -4.65
C SER A 374 -15.44 22.15 -5.57
N CYS A 375 -14.40 22.79 -5.07
CA CYS A 375 -13.17 23.03 -5.83
C CYS A 375 -11.92 22.89 -4.95
N ARG A 376 -10.77 22.69 -5.59
CA ARG A 376 -9.47 22.84 -4.94
C ARG A 376 -8.95 24.24 -5.15
N ILE A 377 -8.35 24.79 -4.12
CA ILE A 377 -7.79 26.14 -4.11
C ILE A 377 -6.29 26.05 -3.96
N VAL A 378 -5.56 26.50 -4.98
CA VAL A 378 -4.14 26.82 -4.85
C VAL A 378 -4.03 28.29 -4.47
N CYS A 379 -3.85 28.54 -3.17
CA CYS A 379 -3.84 29.87 -2.59
C CYS A 379 -2.67 30.70 -3.16
N SER A 380 -2.91 32.00 -3.38
CA SER A 380 -1.82 32.94 -3.65
C SER A 380 -1.07 33.24 -2.37
N PRO A 381 0.25 33.53 -2.44
CA PRO A 381 1.01 33.94 -1.27
C PRO A 381 0.38 35.14 -0.55
N GLN A 382 -0.22 36.06 -1.32
CA GLN A 382 -0.94 37.22 -0.79
C GLN A 382 -2.21 36.83 -0.05
N LEU A 383 -3.06 35.96 -0.61
CA LEU A 383 -4.28 35.47 0.06
C LEU A 383 -3.93 34.82 1.40
N ARG A 384 -2.88 33.99 1.42
CA ARG A 384 -2.44 33.31 2.65
C ARG A 384 -1.85 34.27 3.67
N ALA A 385 -1.09 35.28 3.23
CA ALA A 385 -0.54 36.30 4.12
C ALA A 385 -1.65 37.09 4.82
N VAL A 386 -2.67 37.53 4.07
CA VAL A 386 -3.84 38.23 4.63
C VAL A 386 -4.61 37.32 5.58
N TYR A 387 -4.85 36.06 5.21
CA TYR A 387 -5.47 35.09 6.10
C TYR A 387 -4.72 34.95 7.43
N LYS A 388 -3.40 34.76 7.38
CA LYS A 388 -2.55 34.63 8.59
C LYS A 388 -2.59 35.90 9.44
N GLN A 389 -2.56 37.07 8.81
CA GLN A 389 -2.68 38.34 9.53
C GLN A 389 -4.04 38.43 10.24
N LEU A 390 -5.14 38.16 9.55
CA LEU A 390 -6.48 38.23 10.13
C LEU A 390 -6.74 37.17 11.20
N SER A 391 -6.17 35.96 11.04
CA SER A 391 -6.34 34.89 12.04
C SER A 391 -5.52 35.13 13.31
N THR A 392 -4.30 35.68 13.19
CA THR A 392 -3.42 35.93 14.33
C THR A 392 -3.63 37.28 15.00
N SER A 393 -4.20 38.27 14.30
CA SER A 393 -4.29 39.62 14.81
C SER A 393 -5.32 39.75 15.93
N GLU A 394 -4.86 40.15 17.12
CA GLU A 394 -5.70 40.58 18.26
C GLU A 394 -6.34 41.96 18.05
N THR A 395 -6.06 42.62 16.92
CA THR A 395 -6.42 44.03 16.68
C THR A 395 -7.89 44.30 16.38
N ALA A 396 -8.78 43.31 16.53
CA ALA A 396 -10.23 43.57 16.56
C ALA A 396 -10.59 44.64 17.62
N GLY A 397 -9.76 44.81 18.66
CA GLY A 397 -9.91 45.90 19.64
C GLY A 397 -9.50 47.31 19.18
N HIS A 398 -8.76 47.48 18.08
CA HIS A 398 -8.12 48.77 17.74
C HIS A 398 -8.79 49.54 16.58
N LEU A 399 -9.75 48.92 15.88
CA LEU A 399 -10.54 49.52 14.78
C LEU A 399 -11.96 49.96 15.18
N GLY A 400 -12.31 49.94 16.46
CA GLY A 400 -13.62 50.42 16.95
C GLY A 400 -14.82 49.55 16.55
N LEU A 401 -14.58 48.35 16.01
CA LEU A 401 -15.59 47.36 15.67
C LEU A 401 -15.51 46.22 16.69
N ASN A 402 -16.56 46.03 17.50
CA ASN A 402 -16.74 44.88 18.39
C ASN A 402 -17.02 43.59 17.56
N GLU A 403 -16.22 43.32 16.53
CA GLU A 403 -16.39 42.17 15.64
C GLU A 403 -15.42 41.06 16.05
N THR A 404 -15.92 39.83 16.15
CA THR A 404 -15.09 38.66 16.45
C THR A 404 -14.14 38.39 15.28
N LYS A 405 -12.99 37.75 15.55
CA LYS A 405 -12.01 37.38 14.49
C LYS A 405 -12.68 36.57 13.36
N GLN A 406 -13.64 35.73 13.72
CA GLN A 406 -14.37 34.90 12.78
C GLN A 406 -15.26 35.71 11.83
N THR A 407 -15.97 36.74 12.30
CA THR A 407 -16.85 37.54 11.43
C THR A 407 -16.05 38.39 10.45
N VAL A 408 -14.90 38.96 10.86
CA VAL A 408 -13.98 39.66 9.96
C VAL A 408 -13.46 38.71 8.88
N LEU A 409 -13.08 37.48 9.27
CA LEU A 409 -12.59 36.46 8.35
C LEU A 409 -13.68 35.96 7.40
N SER A 410 -14.91 35.78 7.89
CA SER A 410 -16.09 35.45 7.08
C SER A 410 -16.34 36.52 6.03
N LYS A 411 -16.34 37.81 6.40
CA LYS A 411 -16.51 38.92 5.47
C LYS A 411 -15.41 38.97 4.41
N PHE A 412 -14.16 38.75 4.82
CA PHE A 412 -13.02 38.70 3.89
C PHE A 412 -13.17 37.59 2.85
N PHE A 413 -13.46 36.36 3.28
CA PHE A 413 -13.62 35.24 2.35
C PHE A 413 -14.86 35.38 1.47
N ALA A 414 -15.97 35.89 1.99
CA ALA A 414 -17.16 36.18 1.20
C ALA A 414 -16.84 37.21 0.10
N ALA A 415 -16.20 38.33 0.45
CA ALA A 415 -15.77 39.35 -0.52
C ALA A 415 -14.77 38.78 -1.55
N PHE A 416 -13.85 37.92 -1.14
CA PHE A 416 -12.91 37.24 -2.03
C PHE A 416 -13.63 36.36 -3.06
N PHE A 417 -14.56 35.51 -2.62
CA PHE A 417 -15.30 34.63 -3.53
C PHE A 417 -16.25 35.41 -4.45
N GLU A 418 -16.83 36.52 -3.98
CA GLU A 418 -17.63 37.46 -4.78
C GLU A 418 -16.78 38.37 -5.70
N ARG A 419 -15.45 38.23 -5.71
CA ARG A 419 -14.52 39.08 -6.49
C ARG A 419 -14.64 40.57 -6.15
N ALA A 420 -15.02 40.90 -4.92
CA ALA A 420 -15.17 42.26 -4.43
C ALA A 420 -13.85 42.86 -3.85
N LEU A 421 -12.74 42.10 -3.88
CA LEU A 421 -11.45 42.54 -3.38
C LEU A 421 -10.52 42.96 -4.52
N ASP A 422 -10.09 44.22 -4.50
CA ASP A 422 -9.09 44.73 -5.45
C ASP A 422 -7.71 44.11 -5.15
N GLY A 423 -7.08 43.56 -6.19
CA GLY A 423 -5.74 42.95 -6.10
C GLY A 423 -5.69 41.46 -5.71
N LEU A 424 -6.81 40.88 -5.27
CA LEU A 424 -6.94 39.45 -4.97
C LEU A 424 -8.00 38.81 -5.88
N SER A 425 -7.55 38.27 -7.01
CA SER A 425 -8.43 37.59 -7.96
C SER A 425 -8.28 36.07 -7.91
N TRP A 426 -9.25 35.38 -8.50
CA TRP A 426 -9.20 33.94 -8.69
C TRP A 426 -9.54 33.57 -10.14
N VAL A 427 -8.87 32.55 -10.64
CA VAL A 427 -9.03 32.02 -12.00
C VAL A 427 -9.44 30.55 -11.90
N ALA A 428 -10.55 30.20 -12.54
CA ALA A 428 -10.95 28.80 -12.69
C ALA A 428 -10.05 28.13 -13.73
N SER A 429 -9.53 26.95 -13.40
CA SER A 429 -8.66 26.17 -14.26
C SER A 429 -9.05 24.70 -14.19
N GLU A 430 -8.78 23.95 -15.26
CA GLU A 430 -9.00 22.51 -15.29
C GLU A 430 -7.67 21.77 -15.09
N ARG A 431 -7.70 20.67 -14.34
CA ARG A 431 -6.52 19.80 -14.17
C ARG A 431 -6.36 18.90 -15.38
N THR A 432 -5.12 18.74 -15.82
CA THR A 432 -4.76 17.73 -16.81
C THR A 432 -4.97 16.32 -16.26
N ILE A 433 -5.06 15.33 -17.15
CA ILE A 433 -5.22 13.91 -16.78
C ILE A 433 -4.06 13.45 -15.88
N LEU A 434 -2.83 13.92 -16.14
CA LEU A 434 -1.66 13.57 -15.34
C LEU A 434 -1.68 14.20 -13.94
N GLU A 435 -2.12 15.46 -13.84
CA GLU A 435 -2.34 16.12 -12.55
C GLU A 435 -3.39 15.35 -11.72
N ARG A 436 -4.50 14.94 -12.35
CA ARG A 436 -5.54 14.13 -11.70
C ARG A 436 -5.05 12.75 -11.28
N LEU A 437 -4.28 12.07 -12.13
CA LEU A 437 -3.81 10.70 -11.88
C LEU A 437 -2.79 10.61 -10.74
N PHE A 438 -1.80 11.51 -10.72
CA PHE A 438 -0.74 11.51 -9.71
C PHE A 438 -1.05 12.38 -8.49
N ASP A 439 -2.19 13.05 -8.49
CA ASP A 439 -2.53 14.11 -7.54
C ASP A 439 -1.41 15.15 -7.34
N ILE A 440 -0.97 15.74 -8.46
CA ILE A 440 0.07 16.76 -8.48
C ILE A 440 -0.39 18.03 -9.18
N GLU A 441 0.30 19.13 -8.93
CA GLU A 441 0.18 20.38 -9.68
C GLU A 441 1.38 20.49 -10.62
N LEU A 442 1.16 20.29 -11.93
CA LEU A 442 2.21 20.37 -12.96
C LEU A 442 2.34 21.78 -13.49
N THR A 443 1.20 22.44 -13.69
CA THR A 443 1.13 23.81 -14.20
C THR A 443 1.69 24.80 -13.20
N THR A 444 2.72 25.54 -13.60
CA THR A 444 3.20 26.71 -12.86
C THR A 444 2.22 27.86 -13.06
N ARG A 445 1.99 28.66 -12.02
CA ARG A 445 1.11 29.84 -12.03
C ARG A 445 1.40 30.75 -13.23
N GLU A 446 0.67 30.60 -14.33
CA GLU A 446 0.78 31.48 -15.49
C GLU A 446 0.23 32.90 -15.18
N ALA A 447 -0.56 33.03 -14.09
CA ALA A 447 -1.31 34.24 -13.75
C ALA A 447 -0.72 35.10 -12.60
N GLY A 448 0.57 34.93 -12.27
CA GLY A 448 1.28 35.81 -11.31
C GLY A 448 1.05 35.49 -9.83
N THR A 449 1.60 36.34 -8.95
CA THR A 449 1.60 36.16 -7.47
C THR A 449 0.28 36.54 -6.80
N THR A 450 -0.63 37.17 -7.53
CA THR A 450 -1.87 37.76 -7.00
C THR A 450 -3.05 36.81 -7.18
N SER A 451 -3.13 36.10 -8.31
CA SER A 451 -4.25 35.22 -8.61
C SER A 451 -4.16 33.86 -7.91
N THR A 452 -5.30 33.43 -7.38
CA THR A 452 -5.53 32.08 -6.86
C THR A 452 -6.11 31.19 -7.96
N LEU A 453 -5.75 29.91 -7.98
CA LEU A 453 -6.30 28.96 -8.96
C LEU A 453 -7.37 28.11 -8.28
N LEU A 454 -8.52 28.00 -8.94
CA LEU A 454 -9.61 27.12 -8.53
C LEU A 454 -9.73 25.97 -9.53
N TYR A 455 -9.50 24.75 -9.06
CA TYR A 455 -9.67 23.54 -9.88
C TYR A 455 -11.01 22.88 -9.62
N ASP A 456 -11.71 22.55 -10.70
CA ASP A 456 -12.92 21.73 -10.67
C ASP A 456 -12.56 20.23 -10.61
N ASP A 457 -13.25 19.52 -9.71
CA ASP A 457 -13.04 18.11 -9.42
C ASP A 457 -14.37 17.34 -9.52
N ASN A 458 -14.31 16.17 -10.17
CA ASN A 458 -15.46 15.26 -10.37
C ASN A 458 -16.08 14.74 -9.05
N GLU A 459 -15.31 14.72 -7.97
CA GLU A 459 -15.75 14.35 -6.62
C GLU A 459 -15.41 15.49 -5.65
N PRO A 460 -16.14 15.63 -4.53
CA PRO A 460 -15.86 16.71 -3.59
C PRO A 460 -14.42 16.70 -3.10
N SER A 461 -13.70 17.76 -3.46
CA SER A 461 -12.25 17.90 -3.29
C SER A 461 -11.78 17.65 -1.85
N CYS A 462 -12.57 18.10 -0.88
CA CYS A 462 -12.30 17.96 0.55
C CYS A 462 -12.07 16.52 1.04
N PHE A 463 -12.61 15.50 0.34
CA PHE A 463 -12.38 14.10 0.69
C PHE A 463 -10.96 13.62 0.38
N ALA A 464 -10.18 14.37 -0.41
CA ALA A 464 -8.76 14.07 -0.61
C ALA A 464 -7.95 14.15 0.70
N VAL A 465 -8.46 14.88 1.70
CA VAL A 465 -7.83 15.02 3.02
C VAL A 465 -8.22 13.88 3.97
N THR A 466 -9.36 13.24 3.73
CA THR A 466 -9.89 12.20 4.62
C THR A 466 -9.42 10.81 4.20
N TRP A 467 -9.73 9.80 5.03
CA TRP A 467 -9.42 8.40 4.71
C TRP A 467 -10.06 7.93 3.40
N TRP A 468 -11.16 8.57 2.97
CA TRP A 468 -11.83 8.34 1.69
C TRP A 468 -10.94 8.63 0.47
N GLY A 469 -10.02 9.60 0.58
CA GLY A 469 -9.06 9.94 -0.47
C GLY A 469 -7.81 9.06 -0.48
N GLU A 470 -7.46 8.47 0.66
CA GLU A 470 -6.23 7.69 0.89
C GLU A 470 -6.48 6.17 0.92
N GLU A 471 -7.47 5.69 0.16
CA GLU A 471 -7.88 4.28 0.16
C GLU A 471 -6.76 3.32 -0.26
N TRP A 472 -5.86 3.73 -1.16
CA TRP A 472 -4.72 2.89 -1.55
C TRP A 472 -3.80 2.61 -0.37
N THR A 473 -3.49 3.64 0.42
CA THR A 473 -2.66 3.51 1.63
C THR A 473 -3.32 2.55 2.63
N LEU A 474 -4.64 2.64 2.77
CA LEU A 474 -5.39 1.80 3.70
C LEU A 474 -5.55 0.35 3.23
N CYS A 475 -5.85 0.11 1.95
CA CYS A 475 -6.06 -1.23 1.44
C CYS A 475 -4.77 -2.06 1.47
N THR A 476 -3.64 -1.43 1.16
CA THR A 476 -2.31 -2.05 1.26
C THR A 476 -1.90 -2.28 2.71
N LEU A 477 -2.21 -1.36 3.63
CA LEU A 477 -2.01 -1.56 5.06
C LEU A 477 -2.78 -2.78 5.59
N ASP A 478 -4.07 -2.86 5.30
CA ASP A 478 -4.92 -3.98 5.74
C ASP A 478 -4.41 -5.31 5.18
N ALA A 479 -4.02 -5.34 3.89
CA ALA A 479 -3.44 -6.52 3.24
C ALA A 479 -2.11 -6.96 3.89
N MET A 480 -1.24 -6.00 4.23
CA MET A 480 0.05 -6.25 4.88
C MET A 480 -0.14 -6.74 6.32
N ILE A 481 -1.05 -6.15 7.09
CA ILE A 481 -1.37 -6.60 8.46
C ILE A 481 -1.91 -8.03 8.42
N PHE A 482 -2.90 -8.30 7.57
CA PHE A 482 -3.46 -9.64 7.41
C PHE A 482 -2.38 -10.66 7.03
N SER A 483 -1.52 -10.31 6.07
CA SER A 483 -0.38 -11.13 5.64
C SER A 483 0.61 -11.42 6.77
N CYS A 484 0.94 -10.41 7.57
CA CYS A 484 1.86 -10.51 8.69
C CYS A 484 1.36 -11.47 9.76
N VAL A 485 0.10 -11.32 10.16
CA VAL A 485 -0.52 -12.17 11.17
C VAL A 485 -0.67 -13.59 10.64
N TYR A 486 -1.08 -13.75 9.38
CA TYR A 486 -1.19 -15.06 8.74
C TYR A 486 0.13 -15.82 8.78
N ILE A 487 1.24 -15.18 8.41
CA ILE A 487 2.54 -15.84 8.39
C ILE A 487 3.10 -16.09 9.79
N ALA A 488 2.77 -15.24 10.77
CA ALA A 488 3.19 -15.42 12.16
C ALA A 488 2.44 -16.58 12.84
N ALA A 489 1.14 -16.73 12.58
CA ALA A 489 0.28 -17.71 13.24
C ALA A 489 0.03 -19.00 12.45
N ASN A 490 0.25 -18.97 11.13
CA ASN A 490 -0.18 -19.99 10.17
C ASN A 490 -1.69 -20.33 10.25
N ASP A 491 -2.50 -19.37 10.72
CA ASP A 491 -3.95 -19.49 10.86
C ASP A 491 -4.63 -18.28 10.22
N VAL A 492 -5.48 -18.56 9.23
CA VAL A 492 -6.24 -17.57 8.46
C VAL A 492 -7.33 -16.91 9.33
N LEU A 493 -7.96 -17.67 10.23
CA LEU A 493 -9.04 -17.17 11.07
C LEU A 493 -8.50 -16.19 12.11
N LEU A 494 -7.36 -16.52 12.74
CA LEU A 494 -6.69 -15.62 13.66
C LEU A 494 -6.26 -14.32 12.96
N ALA A 495 -5.72 -14.44 11.73
CA ALA A 495 -5.37 -13.28 10.90
C ALA A 495 -6.58 -12.38 10.61
N ALA A 496 -7.73 -12.97 10.29
CA ALA A 496 -8.97 -12.23 10.05
C ALA A 496 -9.46 -11.47 11.29
N VAL A 497 -9.49 -12.14 12.46
CA VAL A 497 -9.94 -11.54 13.72
C VAL A 497 -9.01 -10.39 14.15
N ILE A 498 -7.69 -10.59 14.10
CA ILE A 498 -6.73 -9.55 14.48
C ILE A 498 -6.82 -8.35 13.52
N THR A 499 -6.96 -8.58 12.22
CA THR A 499 -7.07 -7.47 11.25
C THR A 499 -8.37 -6.68 11.44
N LEU A 500 -9.50 -7.36 11.75
CA LEU A 500 -10.77 -6.69 12.03
C LEU A 500 -10.73 -5.89 13.33
N THR A 501 -10.15 -6.44 14.39
CA THR A 501 -10.01 -5.74 15.67
C THR A 501 -9.10 -4.53 15.56
N LEU A 502 -7.97 -4.65 14.86
CA LEU A 502 -7.10 -3.50 14.56
C LEU A 502 -7.84 -2.42 13.75
N TRP A 503 -8.62 -2.81 12.74
CA TRP A 503 -9.46 -1.87 12.00
C TRP A 503 -10.47 -1.16 12.92
N GLN A 504 -11.14 -1.88 13.82
CA GLN A 504 -12.08 -1.25 14.76
C GLN A 504 -11.39 -0.26 15.70
N GLU A 505 -10.24 -0.61 16.26
CA GLU A 505 -9.52 0.27 17.19
C GLU A 505 -8.94 1.51 16.50
N ILE A 506 -8.40 1.36 15.28
CA ILE A 506 -7.79 2.48 14.55
C ILE A 506 -8.88 3.46 14.08
N PHE A 507 -10.02 2.99 13.59
CA PHE A 507 -10.99 3.85 12.91
C PHE A 507 -12.21 4.23 13.75
N PHE A 508 -12.56 3.47 14.79
CA PHE A 508 -13.75 3.75 15.60
C PHE A 508 -13.43 4.59 16.85
N ARG A 509 -12.14 4.75 17.20
CA ARG A 509 -11.69 5.37 18.45
C ARG A 509 -11.12 6.77 18.31
N GLU A 510 -11.05 7.33 17.09
CA GLU A 510 -10.65 8.72 16.91
C GLU A 510 -11.67 9.67 17.57
N PRO A 511 -11.20 10.71 18.28
CA PRO A 511 -12.07 11.63 18.99
C PRO A 511 -12.95 12.34 17.97
N GLN A 512 -14.24 11.99 17.99
CA GLN A 512 -15.29 12.80 17.38
C GLN A 512 -15.05 14.23 17.86
N LEU A 513 -14.77 15.18 16.95
CA LEU A 513 -14.75 16.59 17.31
C LEU A 513 -16.10 16.89 17.96
N THR A 514 -16.13 17.00 19.28
CA THR A 514 -17.36 17.36 19.95
C THR A 514 -17.56 18.84 19.75
N CYS A 515 -18.82 19.30 19.60
CA CYS A 515 -19.05 20.72 19.36
C CYS A 515 -18.51 21.61 20.50
N LYS A 516 -18.23 21.03 21.68
CA LYS A 516 -17.53 21.69 22.79
C LYS A 516 -16.06 22.00 22.49
N ASP A 517 -15.36 21.15 21.76
CA ASP A 517 -13.96 21.36 21.40
C ASP A 517 -13.84 22.54 20.43
N LEU A 518 -14.74 22.63 19.43
CA LEU A 518 -14.84 23.77 18.51
C LEU A 518 -15.19 25.09 19.21
N GLN A 519 -16.00 25.06 20.27
CA GLN A 519 -16.30 26.25 21.07
C GLN A 519 -15.11 26.70 21.94
N SER A 520 -14.18 25.81 22.27
CA SER A 520 -13.00 26.13 23.08
C SER A 520 -11.86 26.75 22.28
N THR A 521 -11.68 26.33 21.02
CA THR A 521 -10.70 26.92 20.09
C THR A 521 -11.14 28.29 19.55
N ASN A 522 -12.43 28.60 19.69
CA ASN A 522 -13.06 29.87 19.29
C ASN A 522 -13.13 30.93 20.41
N ARG A 523 -12.55 30.67 21.59
CA ARG A 523 -12.41 31.66 22.67
C ARG A 523 -11.03 32.26 22.74
#